data_AF-A0A329QWP5-F1
#
_entry.id   AF-A0A329QWP5-F1
#
_cell.length_a   1.000
_cell.length_b   1.000
_cell.length_c   1.000
_cell.angle_alpha   90.00
_cell.angle_beta   90.00
_cell.angle_gamma   90.00
#
_symmetry.space_group_name_H-M   'P 1'
#
loop_
_entity.id
_entity.type
_entity.pdbx_description
1 polymer ?
#
loop_
_entity_poly.entity_id
_entity_poly.type
_entity_poly.pdbx_seq_one_letter_code
_entity_poly.pdbx_strand_id
1 'polypeptide(L)' 'MTLKRAVNFLSLIIGIIFIALGVIPAIFDYPYSDEPNSGPASFWELILITSYEQWILFLIVGLILSLFNVLQLRKI' A
#
# COMPACT_ATOMS: atom_id res chain seq x y z
N MET A 1 22.66 8.44 11.47
CA MET A 1 21.24 8.17 11.80
C MET A 1 21.22 7.04 12.80
N THR A 2 20.54 7.16 13.96
CA THR A 2 20.46 6.05 14.92
C THR A 2 19.57 4.94 14.36
N LEU A 3 19.88 3.67 14.63
CA LEU A 3 19.14 2.51 14.08
C LEU A 3 17.62 2.63 14.29
N LYS A 4 17.19 3.09 15.48
CA LYS A 4 15.77 3.33 15.81
C LYS A 4 15.11 4.35 14.88
N ARG A 5 15.79 5.45 14.55
CA ARG A 5 15.26 6.46 13.61
C ARG A 5 15.15 5.91 12.19
N ALA A 6 16.12 5.10 11.75
CA ALA A 6 16.07 4.47 10.43
C ALA A 6 14.89 3.49 10.30
N VAL A 7 14.66 2.65 11.32
CA VAL A 7 13.52 1.72 11.35
C VAL A 7 12.18 2.46 11.33
N ASN A 8 12.04 3.54 12.10
CA ASN A 8 10.83 4.36 12.08
C ASN A 8 10.59 4.99 10.69
N PHE A 9 11.63 5.55 10.09
CA PHE A 9 11.52 6.11 8.73
C PHE A 9 11.13 5.06 7.69
N LEU A 10 11.74 3.87 7.73
CA LEU A 10 11.40 2.77 6.83
C LEU A 10 9.96 2.31 7.03
N SER A 11 9.53 2.15 8.28
CA SER A 11 8.16 1.80 8.63
C SER A 11 7.16 2.82 8.10
N LEU A 12 7.46 4.11 8.21
CA LEU A 12 6.61 5.19 7.69
C LEU A 12 6.52 5.15 6.16
N ILE A 13 7.65 4.97 5.47
CA ILE A 13 7.70 4.88 4.00
C ILE A 13 6.85 3.69 3.53
N ILE A 14 7.01 2.52 4.14
CA ILE A 14 6.21 1.33 3.82
C ILE A 14 4.73 1.59 4.09
N GLY A 15 4.41 2.23 5.22
CA GLY A 15 3.03 2.60 5.57
C GLY A 15 2.36 3.48 4.50
N ILE A 16 3.07 4.50 4.01
CA ILE A 16 2.59 5.40 2.95
C ILE A 16 2.37 4.64 1.65
N ILE A 17 3.29 3.74 1.27
CA ILE A 17 3.15 2.92 0.06
C ILE A 17 1.91 2.04 0.14
N PHE A 18 1.67 1.39 1.28
CA PHE A 18 0.51 0.55 1.49
C PHE A 18 -0.80 1.35 1.43
N ILE A 19 -0.84 2.54 2.03
CA ILE A 19 -2.00 3.43 1.89
C ILE A 19 -2.22 3.80 0.42
N ALA A 20 -1.15 4.19 -0.29
CA ALA A 20 -1.25 4.54 -1.70
C ALA A 20 -1.83 3.40 -2.54
N LEU A 21 -1.33 2.17 -2.36
CA LEU A 21 -1.86 0.96 -3.02
C LEU A 21 -3.32 0.69 -2.63
N GLY A 22 -3.68 0.81 -1.36
CA GLY A 22 -5.05 0.58 -0.88
C GLY A 22 -6.08 1.61 -1.39
N VAL A 23 -5.63 2.80 -1.78
CA VAL A 23 -6.50 3.85 -2.35
C VAL A 23 -6.68 3.69 -3.87
N ILE A 24 -5.81 2.95 -4.57
CA ILE A 24 -5.88 2.78 -6.03
C ILE A 24 -7.29 2.40 -6.54
N PRO A 25 -8.00 1.42 -5.95
CA PRO A 25 -9.33 1.02 -6.44
C PRO A 25 -10.42 2.08 -6.31
N ALA A 26 -10.19 3.14 -5.53
CA ALA A 26 -11.12 4.26 -5.42
C ALA A 26 -10.92 5.32 -6.52
N ILE A 27 -9.83 5.22 -7.30
CA ILE A 27 -9.44 6.22 -8.31
C ILE A 27 -9.46 5.62 -9.72
N PHE A 28 -9.03 4.36 -9.86
CA PHE A 28 -8.89 3.68 -11.14
C PHE A 28 -9.85 2.52 -11.24
N ASP A 29 -10.42 2.31 -12.43
CA ASP A 29 -11.28 1.17 -12.71
C ASP A 29 -10.50 -0.15 -12.77
N TYR A 30 -11.21 -1.25 -12.49
CA TYR A 30 -10.63 -2.59 -12.56
C TYR A 30 -10.29 -2.96 -14.02
N PRO A 31 -9.05 -3.41 -14.32
CA PRO A 31 -8.63 -3.75 -15.67
C PRO A 31 -9.16 -5.13 -16.07
N TYR A 32 -10.47 -5.23 -16.29
CA TYR A 32 -11.13 -6.44 -16.75
C TYR A 32 -10.93 -6.66 -18.25
N SER A 33 -10.68 -7.89 -18.69
CA SER A 33 -10.79 -8.30 -20.09
C SER A 33 -11.44 -9.68 -20.22
N ASP A 34 -12.28 -9.88 -21.24
CA ASP A 34 -12.96 -11.15 -21.55
C ASP A 34 -12.12 -12.08 -22.46
N GLU A 35 -10.83 -11.80 -22.61
CA GLU A 35 -9.97 -12.56 -23.53
C GLU A 35 -9.53 -13.91 -22.93
N PRO A 36 -9.24 -14.93 -23.77
CA PRO A 36 -8.79 -16.24 -23.30
C PRO A 36 -7.50 -16.23 -22.46
N ASN A 37 -6.72 -15.14 -22.52
CA ASN A 37 -5.53 -14.87 -21.71
C ASN A 37 -5.71 -13.57 -20.89
N SER A 38 -6.79 -13.49 -20.11
CA SER A 38 -7.18 -12.33 -19.29
C SER A 38 -6.35 -12.13 -18.01
N GLY A 39 -5.09 -12.60 -18.00
CA GLY A 39 -4.12 -12.23 -16.97
C GLY A 39 -3.64 -10.77 -17.15
N PRO A 40 -2.93 -10.21 -16.17
CA PRO A 40 -2.37 -8.87 -16.29
C PRO A 40 -1.39 -8.81 -17.47
N ALA A 41 -1.69 -7.96 -18.45
CA ALA A 41 -0.84 -7.72 -19.62
C ALA A 41 0.37 -6.85 -19.28
N SER A 42 0.31 -6.10 -18.18
CA SER A 42 1.37 -5.21 -17.74
C SER A 42 1.56 -5.22 -16.22
N PHE A 43 2.72 -4.73 -15.77
CA PHE A 43 3.00 -4.55 -14.35
C PHE A 43 2.00 -3.59 -13.67
N TRP A 44 1.46 -2.62 -14.41
CA TRP A 44 0.45 -1.70 -13.90
C TRP A 44 -0.89 -2.41 -13.65
N GLU A 45 -1.33 -3.26 -14.57
CA GLU A 45 -2.53 -4.08 -14.38
C GLU A 45 -2.37 -5.06 -13.22
N LEU A 46 -1.18 -5.63 -13.03
CA LEU A 46 -0.89 -6.46 -11.86
C LEU A 46 -1.07 -5.67 -10.56
N ILE A 47 -0.56 -4.44 -10.49
CA ILE A 47 -0.74 -3.55 -9.33
C ILE A 47 -2.23 -3.28 -9.10
N LEU A 48 -2.98 -2.96 -10.15
CA LEU A 48 -4.41 -2.68 -10.07
C LEU A 48 -5.17 -3.89 -9.54
N ILE A 49 -5.02 -5.06 -10.15
CA ILE A 49 -5.70 -6.31 -9.75
C ILE A 49 -5.37 -6.64 -8.30
N THR A 50 -4.09 -6.63 -7.94
CA THR A 50 -3.65 -6.90 -6.56
C THR A 50 -4.23 -5.89 -5.57
N SER A 51 -4.28 -4.62 -5.96
CA SER A 51 -4.87 -3.55 -5.13
C SER A 51 -6.36 -3.80 -4.93
N TYR A 52 -7.10 -4.18 -5.97
CA TYR A 52 -8.51 -4.51 -5.85
C TYR A 52 -8.80 -5.72 -4.96
N GLU A 53 -7.97 -6.75 -4.99
CA GLU A 53 -8.14 -7.92 -4.14
C GLU A 53 -7.83 -7.64 -2.66
N GLN A 54 -6.85 -6.76 -2.38
CA GLN A 54 -6.25 -6.60 -1.06
C GLN A 54 -6.39 -5.19 -0.47
N TRP A 55 -7.19 -4.31 -1.07
CA TRP A 55 -7.24 -2.88 -0.71
C TRP A 55 -7.45 -2.62 0.78
N ILE A 56 -8.39 -3.34 1.41
CA ILE A 56 -8.69 -3.20 2.84
C ILE A 56 -7.45 -3.53 3.68
N LEU A 57 -6.76 -4.63 3.37
CA LEU A 57 -5.56 -5.06 4.08
C LEU A 57 -4.43 -4.06 3.89
N PHE A 58 -4.25 -3.54 2.68
CA PHE A 58 -3.28 -2.49 2.41
C PHE A 58 -3.55 -1.23 3.23
N LEU A 59 -4.80 -0.77 3.30
CA LEU A 59 -5.17 0.37 4.14
C LEU A 59 -4.94 0.12 5.62
N ILE A 60 -5.36 -1.03 6.16
CA ILE A 60 -5.20 -1.36 7.59
C ILE A 60 -3.72 -1.39 7.96
N VAL A 61 -2.90 -2.14 7.22
CA VAL A 61 -1.46 -2.26 7.51
C VAL A 61 -0.78 -0.91 7.34
N GLY A 62 -1.11 -0.18 6.27
CA GLY A 62 -0.55 1.14 5.99
C GLY A 62 -0.86 2.16 7.09
N LEU A 63 -2.10 2.17 7.59
CA LEU A 63 -2.51 3.02 8.71
C LEU A 63 -1.82 2.64 10.02
N ILE A 64 -1.72 1.34 10.34
CA ILE A 64 -1.04 0.87 11.56
C ILE A 64 0.43 1.31 11.54
N LEU A 65 1.14 1.06 10.43
CA LEU A 65 2.54 1.45 10.29
C LEU A 65 2.73 2.97 10.40
N SER A 66 1.83 3.76 9.79
CA SER A 66 1.92 5.22 9.83
C SER A 66 1.60 5.78 11.22
N LEU A 67 0.52 5.30 11.86
CA LEU A 67 0.09 5.75 13.20
C LEU A 67 1.08 5.34 14.30
N PHE A 68 1.66 4.14 14.21
CA PHE A 68 2.67 3.69 15.16
C PHE A 68 3.87 4.65 15.20
N ASN A 69 4.30 5.15 14.03
CA ASN A 69 5.36 6.14 13.95
C ASN A 69 4.99 7.47 14.63
N VAL A 70 3.76 7.95 14.44
CA VAL A 70 3.27 9.18 15.10
C VAL A 70 3.26 9.02 16.62
N LEU A 71 2.78 7.87 17.13
CA LEU A 71 2.73 7.59 18.56
C LEU A 71 4.14 7.48 19.19
N GLN A 72 5.11 6.93 18.47
CA GLN A 72 6.51 6.87 18.91
C GLN A 72 7.16 8.25 18.94
N LEU A 73 6.90 9.10 17.94
CA LEU A 73 7.39 10.48 17.90
C LEU A 73 6.83 11.34 19.04
N ARG A 74 5.58 11.10 19.45
CA ARG A 74 4.90 11.88 20.51
C ARG A 74 5.35 11.52 21.93
N LYS A 75 6.03 10.38 22.12
CA LYS A 75 6.58 9.91 23.41
C LYS A 75 8.03 10.38 23.66
N ILE A 76 8.65 11.05 22.69
CA ILE A 76 9.98 11.67 22.76
C ILE A 76 9.79 13.14 23.12
#